data_AF-A0A7J4E434-F1
#
_entry.id   AF-A0A7J4E434-F1
#
_cell.length_a   1.000
_cell.length_b   1.000
_cell.length_c   1.000
_cell.angle_alpha   90.00
_cell.angle_beta   90.00
_cell.angle_gamma   90.00
#
_symmetry.space_group_name_H-M   'P 1'
#
loop_
_entity.id
_entity.type
_entity.pdbx_description
1 polymer ?
#
loop_
_entity_poly.entity_id
_entity_poly.type
_entity_poly.pdbx_seq_one_letter_code
_entity_poly.pdbx_strand_id
1 'polypeptide(L)'
;MLSCAMAPPRGMEQLASLLGVKVALDGFVKTLDEKVCSTETDVPGIYVCGAVEGPKDIPESVAQASAAASCAARAVMKVAQKPTPALLIDEEACGKCGLCVVSCPFEALSIDEEENKVVVDEATCRRCGLCATVCGPGAIELPNNERMQISQQIQSILKDGSGALHPLVLAFCCDECGYSVLDSVGFQRKRYPPGIIPIFIPCLSSLSIHHVIEALSLGADGVLILGCLEDRCHFEEGAIKARSKVEFIKLLLRELGLLENKANILMLSGNMTQDFVSKVNEIADRLRRVKT
;
A
#
# COMPACT_ATOMS: atom_id res chain seq x y z
N MET A 1 -22.04 -7.42 -43.23
CA MET A 1 -20.87 -7.96 -42.48
C MET A 1 -20.93 -7.34 -41.11
N LEU A 2 -21.04 -8.13 -40.04
CA LEU A 2 -21.08 -7.61 -38.67
C LEU A 2 -19.65 -7.60 -38.12
N SER A 3 -19.16 -6.44 -37.70
CA SER A 3 -17.88 -6.30 -37.01
C SER A 3 -18.05 -6.64 -35.53
N CYS A 4 -18.07 -7.93 -35.22
CA CYS A 4 -18.29 -8.41 -33.85
C CYS A 4 -17.14 -7.99 -32.92
N ALA A 5 -17.49 -7.64 -31.69
CA ALA A 5 -16.52 -7.33 -30.64
C ALA A 5 -15.78 -8.59 -30.16
N MET A 6 -14.61 -8.39 -29.55
CA MET A 6 -13.89 -9.45 -28.85
C MET A 6 -14.58 -9.76 -27.52
N ALA A 7 -14.71 -11.05 -27.21
CA ALA A 7 -15.19 -11.54 -25.94
C ALA A 7 -14.15 -12.54 -25.37
N PRO A 8 -14.08 -12.70 -24.04
CA PRO A 8 -13.17 -13.66 -23.44
C PRO A 8 -13.43 -15.08 -23.97
N PRO A 9 -12.37 -15.91 -24.13
CA PRO A 9 -12.51 -17.26 -24.66
C PRO A 9 -13.33 -18.14 -23.72
N ARG A 10 -13.97 -19.17 -24.29
CA ARG A 10 -14.67 -20.19 -23.48
C ARG A 10 -13.68 -20.87 -22.54
N GLY A 11 -13.99 -20.92 -21.25
CA GLY A 11 -13.12 -21.50 -20.22
C GLY A 11 -12.15 -20.49 -19.56
N MET A 12 -12.24 -19.20 -19.87
CA MET A 12 -11.40 -18.16 -19.24
C MET A 12 -11.50 -18.18 -17.71
N GLU A 13 -12.70 -18.25 -17.16
CA GLU A 13 -12.91 -18.30 -15.70
C GLU A 13 -12.28 -19.54 -15.04
N GLN A 14 -12.34 -20.69 -15.72
CA GLN A 14 -11.75 -21.94 -15.24
C GLN A 14 -10.23 -21.85 -15.22
N LEU A 15 -9.63 -21.27 -16.27
CA LEU A 15 -8.19 -21.02 -16.33
C LEU A 15 -7.75 -20.02 -15.26
N ALA A 16 -8.52 -18.95 -15.07
CA ALA A 16 -8.26 -17.94 -14.05
C ALA A 16 -8.27 -18.57 -12.65
N SER A 17 -9.28 -19.40 -12.35
CA SER A 17 -9.36 -20.14 -11.08
C SER A 17 -8.20 -21.12 -10.89
N LEU A 18 -7.73 -21.78 -11.95
CA LEU A 18 -6.62 -22.73 -11.88
C LEU A 18 -5.28 -22.04 -11.62
N LEU A 19 -5.10 -20.84 -12.19
CA LEU A 19 -3.89 -20.04 -12.03
C LEU A 19 -3.94 -19.11 -10.79
N GLY A 20 -5.11 -18.98 -10.15
CA GLY A 20 -5.32 -18.08 -9.02
C GLY A 20 -5.35 -16.59 -9.39
N VAL A 21 -5.54 -16.25 -10.68
CA VAL A 21 -5.53 -14.86 -11.16
C VAL A 21 -6.94 -14.27 -11.17
N LYS A 22 -7.07 -12.98 -10.89
CA LYS A 22 -8.36 -12.29 -10.91
C LYS A 22 -8.84 -11.99 -12.33
N VAL A 23 -10.16 -11.96 -12.50
CA VAL A 23 -10.86 -11.59 -13.75
C VAL A 23 -11.50 -10.22 -13.56
N ALA A 24 -11.41 -9.35 -14.56
CA ALA A 24 -12.05 -8.04 -14.57
C ALA A 24 -13.55 -8.13 -14.89
N LEU A 25 -14.27 -7.02 -14.77
CA LEU A 25 -15.73 -6.97 -14.98
C LEU A 25 -16.16 -7.32 -16.41
N ASP A 26 -15.26 -7.17 -17.37
CA ASP A 26 -15.43 -7.51 -18.78
C ASP A 26 -15.10 -8.98 -19.11
N GLY A 27 -14.68 -9.76 -18.10
CA GLY A 27 -14.39 -11.18 -18.20
C GLY A 27 -12.98 -11.51 -18.69
N PHE A 28 -12.11 -10.52 -18.90
CA PHE A 28 -10.70 -10.72 -19.23
C PHE A 28 -9.81 -10.79 -17.97
N VAL A 29 -8.56 -11.23 -18.11
CA VAL A 29 -7.62 -11.27 -16.97
C VAL A 29 -7.34 -9.88 -16.44
N LYS A 30 -7.49 -9.68 -15.13
CA LYS A 30 -7.15 -8.42 -14.46
C LYS A 30 -5.64 -8.32 -14.27
N THR A 31 -5.04 -7.28 -14.83
CA THR A 31 -3.65 -6.89 -14.57
C THR A 31 -3.53 -6.13 -13.24
N LEU A 32 -2.31 -6.06 -12.69
CA LEU A 32 -2.02 -5.37 -11.43
C LEU A 32 -2.35 -3.87 -11.53
N ASP A 33 -1.89 -3.22 -12.59
CA ASP A 33 -2.23 -1.84 -12.96
C ASP A 33 -2.13 -1.70 -14.49
N GLU A 34 -3.22 -1.27 -15.13
CA GLU A 34 -3.34 -1.15 -16.60
C GLU A 34 -2.27 -0.25 -17.24
N LYS A 35 -1.65 0.66 -16.47
CA LYS A 35 -0.77 1.70 -17.01
C LYS A 35 0.69 1.44 -16.69
N VAL A 36 0.99 0.97 -15.48
CA VAL A 36 2.37 0.77 -15.01
C VAL A 36 2.78 -0.70 -15.14
N CYS A 37 1.84 -1.62 -14.93
CA CYS A 37 2.09 -3.05 -14.81
C CYS A 37 1.09 -3.86 -15.66
N SER A 38 0.99 -3.52 -16.95
CA SER A 38 0.00 -4.08 -17.90
C SER A 38 0.28 -5.53 -18.32
N THR A 39 1.33 -6.16 -17.81
CA THR A 39 1.68 -7.56 -18.06
C THR A 39 1.74 -8.41 -16.81
N GLU A 40 1.65 -7.79 -15.62
CA GLU A 40 1.76 -8.49 -14.35
C GLU A 40 0.36 -8.74 -13.78
N THR A 41 0.15 -9.91 -13.18
CA THR A 41 -1.08 -10.24 -12.45
C THR A 41 -0.88 -10.03 -10.95
N ASP A 42 -1.94 -10.21 -10.17
CA ASP A 42 -1.83 -10.20 -8.70
C ASP A 42 -1.11 -11.42 -8.13
N VAL A 43 -0.89 -12.45 -8.95
CA VAL A 43 -0.06 -13.60 -8.62
C VAL A 43 1.35 -13.41 -9.18
N PRO A 44 2.37 -13.11 -8.35
CA PRO A 44 3.72 -12.93 -8.83
C PRO A 44 4.28 -14.21 -9.47
N GLY A 45 4.98 -14.01 -10.58
CA GLY A 45 5.44 -15.09 -11.45
C GLY A 45 4.43 -15.46 -12.54
N ILE A 46 3.18 -14.99 -12.47
CA ILE A 46 2.18 -15.15 -13.52
C ILE A 46 2.02 -13.84 -14.27
N TYR A 47 2.26 -13.89 -15.57
CA TYR A 47 2.22 -12.77 -16.49
C TYR A 47 1.18 -12.99 -17.57
N VAL A 48 0.66 -11.89 -18.13
CA VAL A 48 -0.39 -11.91 -19.15
C VAL A 48 0.06 -11.19 -20.42
N CYS A 49 -0.31 -11.73 -21.59
CA CYS A 49 -0.10 -11.09 -22.87
C CYS A 49 -1.16 -11.49 -23.91
N GLY A 50 -1.40 -10.60 -24.87
CA GLY A 50 -2.33 -10.85 -25.96
C GLY A 50 -3.79 -10.63 -25.56
N ALA A 51 -4.73 -11.06 -26.40
CA ALA A 51 -6.15 -10.78 -26.27
C ALA A 51 -6.83 -11.36 -25.01
N VAL A 52 -6.11 -12.15 -24.21
CA VAL A 52 -6.61 -12.70 -22.93
C VAL A 52 -6.72 -11.63 -21.82
N GLU A 53 -5.93 -10.56 -21.91
CA GLU A 53 -5.99 -9.41 -20.99
C GLU A 53 -7.06 -8.39 -21.39
N GLY A 54 -7.49 -8.38 -22.65
CA GLY A 54 -8.47 -7.43 -23.16
C GLY A 54 -8.41 -7.29 -24.68
N PRO A 55 -9.43 -6.67 -25.31
CA PRO A 55 -9.45 -6.43 -26.75
C PRO A 55 -8.24 -5.61 -27.21
N LYS A 56 -7.44 -6.15 -28.14
CA LYS A 56 -6.24 -5.48 -28.64
C LYS A 56 -5.88 -5.95 -30.05
N ASP A 57 -5.12 -5.13 -30.76
CA ASP A 57 -4.65 -5.47 -32.09
C ASP A 57 -3.37 -6.33 -32.07
N ILE A 58 -2.91 -6.72 -33.26
CA ILE A 58 -1.72 -7.57 -33.40
C ILE A 58 -0.46 -6.84 -32.90
N PRO A 59 -0.15 -5.61 -33.33
CA PRO A 59 0.98 -4.85 -32.79
C PRO A 59 1.03 -4.77 -31.27
N GLU A 60 -0.09 -4.44 -30.63
CA GLU A 60 -0.21 -4.35 -29.17
C GLU A 60 0.05 -5.71 -28.52
N SER A 61 -0.52 -6.78 -29.07
CA SER A 61 -0.29 -8.15 -28.58
C SER A 61 1.18 -8.55 -28.63
N VAL A 62 1.89 -8.20 -29.73
CA VAL A 62 3.31 -8.51 -29.91
C VAL A 62 4.18 -7.69 -28.96
N ALA A 63 3.86 -6.41 -28.77
CA ALA A 63 4.56 -5.55 -27.83
C ALA A 63 4.39 -6.05 -26.38
N GLN A 64 3.15 -6.40 -25.99
CA GLN A 64 2.85 -6.93 -24.67
C GLN A 64 3.51 -8.29 -24.43
N ALA A 65 3.59 -9.16 -25.45
CA ALA A 65 4.30 -10.44 -25.35
C ALA A 65 5.78 -10.24 -25.05
N SER A 66 6.43 -9.26 -25.68
CA SER A 66 7.84 -8.93 -25.42
C SER A 66 8.04 -8.39 -24.00
N ALA A 67 7.11 -7.53 -23.52
CA ALA A 67 7.13 -7.02 -22.16
C ALA A 67 6.93 -8.14 -21.12
N ALA A 68 5.95 -9.03 -21.32
CA ALA A 68 5.70 -10.17 -20.44
C ALA A 68 6.89 -11.14 -20.41
N ALA A 69 7.51 -11.41 -21.57
CA ALA A 69 8.72 -12.23 -21.65
C ALA A 69 9.90 -11.59 -20.89
N SER A 70 10.06 -10.26 -20.98
CA SER A 70 11.08 -9.53 -20.21
C SER A 70 10.83 -9.61 -18.70
N CYS A 71 9.58 -9.45 -18.26
CA CYS A 71 9.22 -9.59 -16.85
C CYS A 71 9.47 -11.02 -16.34
N ALA A 72 9.06 -12.04 -17.12
CA ALA A 72 9.31 -13.44 -16.80
C ALA A 72 10.81 -13.78 -16.78
N ALA A 73 11.57 -13.32 -17.77
CA ALA A 73 13.02 -13.49 -17.81
C ALA A 73 13.69 -12.84 -16.60
N ARG A 74 13.27 -11.62 -16.22
CA ARG A 74 13.74 -10.94 -15.01
C ARG A 74 13.45 -11.73 -13.74
N ALA A 75 12.29 -12.37 -13.65
CA ALA A 75 11.92 -13.23 -12.53
C ALA A 75 12.77 -14.51 -12.47
N VAL A 76 13.07 -15.13 -13.62
CA VAL A 76 13.89 -16.35 -13.71
C VAL A 76 15.38 -16.08 -13.49
N MET A 77 15.90 -14.95 -13.98
CA MET A 77 17.32 -14.60 -13.90
C MET A 77 17.76 -14.17 -12.50
N LYS A 78 16.84 -13.74 -11.64
CA LYS A 78 17.13 -13.52 -10.23
C LYS A 78 16.94 -14.85 -9.49
N VAL A 79 17.90 -15.24 -8.65
CA VAL A 79 17.54 -16.11 -7.51
C VAL A 79 16.41 -15.38 -6.81
N ALA A 80 15.24 -16.02 -6.66
CA ALA A 80 14.09 -15.45 -5.99
C ALA A 80 14.44 -15.23 -4.51
N GLN A 81 15.18 -14.16 -4.25
CA GLN A 81 15.41 -13.63 -2.94
C GLN A 81 14.29 -12.63 -2.73
N LYS A 82 13.45 -12.90 -1.75
CA LYS A 82 12.58 -11.86 -1.20
C LYS A 82 13.53 -10.73 -0.77
N PRO A 83 13.44 -9.53 -1.38
CA PRO A 83 14.43 -8.47 -1.18
C PRO A 83 14.45 -7.96 0.27
N THR A 84 13.46 -8.35 1.08
CA THR A 84 13.34 -7.98 2.48
C THR A 84 13.12 -9.24 3.32
N PRO A 85 13.82 -9.38 4.47
CA PRO A 85 13.61 -10.50 5.37
C PRO A 85 12.13 -10.62 5.76
N ALA A 86 11.73 -11.86 6.04
CA ALA A 86 10.43 -12.19 6.56
C ALA A 86 10.13 -11.38 7.85
N LEU A 87 8.85 -11.31 8.19
CA LEU A 87 8.44 -10.72 9.46
C LEU A 87 9.03 -11.54 10.61
N LEU A 88 9.40 -10.87 11.70
CA LEU A 88 9.95 -11.52 12.88
C LEU A 88 8.87 -11.56 13.96
N ILE A 89 8.78 -12.69 14.66
CA ILE A 89 7.87 -12.87 15.78
C ILE A 89 8.70 -13.08 17.04
N ASP A 90 8.51 -12.20 18.01
CA ASP A 90 9.03 -12.36 19.36
C ASP A 90 8.16 -13.40 20.10
N GLU A 91 8.74 -14.58 20.32
CA GLU A 91 8.05 -15.69 20.98
C GLU A 91 7.76 -15.41 22.46
N GLU A 92 8.55 -14.57 23.13
CA GLU A 92 8.34 -14.21 24.54
C GLU A 92 7.16 -13.25 24.69
N ALA A 93 7.02 -12.31 23.76
CA ALA A 93 5.89 -11.36 23.74
C ALA A 93 4.61 -11.96 23.15
N CYS A 94 4.68 -13.05 22.37
CA CYS A 94 3.55 -13.61 21.65
C CYS A 94 2.60 -14.42 22.54
N GLY A 95 1.39 -13.90 22.74
CA GLY A 95 0.30 -14.62 23.45
C GLY A 95 -0.46 -15.66 22.61
N LYS A 96 -0.05 -15.91 21.35
CA LYS A 96 -0.63 -16.95 20.47
C LYS A 96 -2.15 -16.87 20.29
N CYS A 97 -2.72 -15.66 20.31
CA CYS A 97 -4.16 -15.43 20.22
C CYS A 97 -4.78 -15.66 18.83
N GLY A 98 -3.96 -15.88 17.80
CA GLY A 98 -4.43 -16.16 16.43
C GLY A 98 -4.94 -14.96 15.63
N LEU A 99 -4.95 -13.74 16.19
CA LEU A 99 -5.47 -12.58 15.48
C LEU A 99 -4.67 -12.24 14.21
N CYS A 100 -3.36 -12.45 14.22
CA CYS A 100 -2.51 -12.28 13.05
C CYS A 100 -2.86 -13.25 11.91
N VAL A 101 -3.20 -14.49 12.24
CA VAL A 101 -3.63 -15.54 11.29
C VAL A 101 -4.92 -15.11 10.60
N VAL A 102 -5.97 -14.80 11.38
CA VAL A 102 -7.28 -14.40 10.85
C VAL A 102 -7.21 -13.09 10.06
N SER A 103 -6.30 -12.19 10.43
CA SER A 103 -6.17 -10.89 9.77
C SER A 103 -5.41 -10.94 8.43
N CYS A 104 -4.69 -12.03 8.13
CA CYS A 104 -3.81 -12.07 6.97
C CYS A 104 -4.62 -12.33 5.69
N PRO A 105 -4.70 -11.38 4.74
CA PRO A 105 -5.43 -11.62 3.48
C PRO A 105 -4.74 -12.65 2.58
N PHE A 106 -3.47 -12.98 2.87
CA PHE A 106 -2.67 -13.92 2.09
C PHE A 106 -2.53 -15.28 2.78
N GLU A 107 -3.15 -15.50 3.94
CA GLU A 107 -3.07 -16.76 4.68
C GLU A 107 -1.61 -17.20 4.99
N ALA A 108 -0.69 -16.24 5.11
CA ALA A 108 0.74 -16.51 5.28
C ALA A 108 1.16 -16.84 6.72
N LEU A 109 0.23 -16.88 7.67
CA LEU A 109 0.49 -17.15 9.08
C LEU A 109 -0.37 -18.33 9.53
N SER A 110 0.23 -19.23 10.31
CA SER A 110 -0.47 -20.35 10.94
C SER A 110 0.02 -20.55 12.38
N ILE A 111 -0.74 -21.27 13.19
CA ILE A 111 -0.29 -21.73 14.50
C ILE A 111 0.15 -23.18 14.32
N ASP A 112 1.42 -23.45 14.59
CA ASP A 112 1.96 -24.80 14.70
C ASP A 112 1.58 -25.36 16.07
N GLU A 113 0.78 -26.42 16.10
CA GLU A 113 0.30 -27.04 17.33
C GLU A 113 1.39 -27.86 18.05
N GLU A 114 2.37 -28.40 17.30
CA GLU A 114 3.44 -29.23 17.87
C GLU A 114 4.45 -28.35 18.61
N GLU A 115 4.85 -27.27 17.96
CA GLU A 115 5.81 -26.29 18.49
C GLU A 115 5.11 -25.19 19.32
N ASN A 116 3.78 -25.18 19.32
CA ASN A 116 2.94 -24.17 19.94
C ASN A 116 3.43 -22.75 19.59
N LYS A 117 3.69 -22.45 18.31
CA LYS A 117 4.22 -21.13 17.89
C LYS A 117 3.52 -20.64 16.63
N VAL A 118 3.50 -19.32 16.46
CA VAL A 118 3.01 -18.74 15.21
C VAL A 118 4.13 -18.87 14.18
N VAL A 119 3.84 -19.55 13.07
CA VAL A 119 4.77 -19.75 11.96
C VAL A 119 4.34 -18.88 10.80
N VAL A 120 5.33 -18.39 10.06
CA VAL A 120 5.14 -17.55 8.87
C VAL A 120 5.62 -18.33 7.66
N ASP A 121 4.76 -18.47 6.67
CA ASP A 121 5.19 -18.87 5.34
C ASP A 121 5.84 -17.67 4.63
N GLU A 122 7.17 -17.71 4.54
CA GLU A 122 7.95 -16.65 3.92
C GLU A 122 7.63 -16.45 2.43
N ALA A 123 7.25 -17.52 1.73
CA ALA A 123 6.97 -17.51 0.30
C ALA A 123 5.64 -16.81 0.00
N THR A 124 4.63 -17.06 0.85
CA THR A 124 3.30 -16.48 0.70
C THR A 124 3.21 -15.07 1.29
N CYS A 125 3.98 -14.79 2.35
CA CYS A 125 3.94 -13.51 3.04
C CYS A 125 4.32 -12.33 2.12
N ARG A 126 3.36 -11.44 1.84
CA ARG A 126 3.58 -10.20 1.08
C ARG A 126 4.13 -9.03 1.90
N ARG A 127 4.25 -9.18 3.22
CA ARG A 127 4.83 -8.16 4.12
C ARG A 127 4.08 -6.82 4.13
N CYS A 128 2.74 -6.86 3.99
CA CYS A 128 1.89 -5.66 4.08
C CYS A 128 1.82 -5.04 5.49
N GLY A 129 2.17 -5.81 6.53
CA GLY A 129 2.25 -5.33 7.92
C GLY A 129 0.93 -5.20 8.67
N LEU A 130 -0.17 -5.74 8.12
CA LEU A 130 -1.46 -5.78 8.83
C LEU A 130 -1.37 -6.58 10.15
N CYS A 131 -0.69 -7.73 10.11
CA CYS A 131 -0.45 -8.59 11.29
C CYS A 131 0.27 -7.83 12.43
N ALA A 132 1.26 -7.01 12.10
CA ALA A 132 2.00 -6.18 13.06
C ALA A 132 1.11 -5.11 13.73
N THR A 133 0.09 -4.61 13.02
CA THR A 133 -0.82 -3.61 13.59
C THR A 133 -1.91 -4.24 14.47
N VAL A 134 -2.39 -5.43 14.12
CA VAL A 134 -3.40 -6.11 14.94
C VAL A 134 -2.79 -6.80 16.17
N CYS A 135 -1.47 -7.02 16.18
CA CYS A 135 -0.78 -7.60 17.32
C CYS A 135 -0.80 -6.63 18.52
N GLY A 136 -1.73 -6.86 19.45
CA GLY A 136 -1.85 -6.10 20.69
C GLY A 136 -0.56 -6.08 21.52
N PRO A 137 0.08 -7.23 21.78
CA PRO A 137 1.37 -7.27 22.48
C PRO A 137 2.53 -6.62 21.75
N GLY A 138 2.42 -6.37 20.43
CA GLY A 138 3.52 -5.85 19.63
C GLY A 138 4.61 -6.89 19.33
N ALA A 139 4.31 -8.18 19.40
CA ALA A 139 5.25 -9.28 19.18
C ALA A 139 5.68 -9.47 17.71
N ILE A 140 5.06 -8.76 16.76
CA ILE A 140 5.35 -8.91 15.33
C ILE A 140 6.06 -7.66 14.82
N GLU A 141 7.28 -7.84 14.31
CA GLU A 141 8.10 -6.78 13.74
C GLU A 141 8.35 -6.97 12.25
N LEU A 142 8.46 -5.84 11.55
CA LEU A 142 8.75 -5.77 10.12
C LEU A 142 10.16 -5.19 9.97
N PRO A 143 11.19 -6.00 9.70
CA PRO A 143 12.57 -5.48 9.67
C PRO A 143 12.72 -4.34 8.66
N ASN A 144 13.40 -3.25 8.98
CA ASN A 144 13.46 -1.99 8.17
C ASN A 144 12.18 -1.15 8.17
N ASN A 145 11.16 -1.54 8.93
CA ASN A 145 9.92 -0.79 9.16
C ASN A 145 9.39 -1.12 10.56
N GLU A 146 10.30 -1.28 11.52
CA GLU A 146 9.94 -1.59 12.90
C GLU A 146 9.14 -0.43 13.51
N ARG A 147 8.28 -0.75 14.47
CA ARG A 147 7.44 0.27 15.12
C ARG A 147 8.30 1.39 15.72
N MET A 148 9.43 1.04 16.33
CA MET A 148 10.38 1.98 16.91
C MET A 148 11.12 2.81 15.87
N GLN A 149 11.48 2.24 14.72
CA GLN A 149 12.14 2.96 13.64
C GLN A 149 11.24 4.07 13.08
N ILE A 150 9.94 3.82 12.92
CA ILE A 150 8.97 4.82 12.48
C ILE A 150 8.81 5.93 13.54
N SER A 151 8.70 5.56 14.82
CA SER A 151 8.62 6.51 15.94
C SER A 151 9.86 7.43 16.00
N GLN A 152 11.05 6.89 15.80
CA GLN A 152 12.29 7.67 15.74
C GLN A 152 12.33 8.64 14.55
N GLN A 153 11.81 8.24 13.37
CA GLN A 153 11.68 9.14 12.23
C GLN A 153 10.74 10.31 12.55
N ILE A 154 9.57 10.04 13.16
CA ILE A 154 8.61 11.06 13.57
C ILE A 154 9.27 12.05 14.54
N GLN A 155 9.91 11.55 15.58
CA GLN A 155 10.59 12.37 16.59
C GLN A 155 11.69 13.23 15.97
N SER A 156 12.49 12.67 15.07
CA SER A 156 13.60 13.39 14.42
C SER A 156 13.07 14.52 13.53
N ILE A 157 12.07 14.23 12.68
CA ILE A 157 11.49 15.23 11.77
C ILE A 157 10.86 16.39 12.55
N LEU A 158 10.12 16.08 13.63
CA LEU A 158 9.42 17.11 14.40
C LEU A 158 10.37 17.92 15.29
N LYS A 159 11.45 17.32 15.80
CA LYS A 159 12.46 18.02 16.60
C LYS A 159 13.27 19.03 15.77
N ASP A 160 13.64 18.68 14.54
CA ASP A 160 14.45 19.53 13.67
C ASP A 160 13.61 20.49 12.80
N GLY A 161 12.36 20.11 12.50
CA GLY A 161 11.46 20.83 11.60
C GLY A 161 10.56 21.88 12.24
N SER A 162 10.44 21.90 13.58
CA SER A 162 9.56 22.80 14.33
C SER A 162 10.06 24.25 14.28
N GLY A 163 9.75 24.97 13.19
CA GLY A 163 9.98 26.42 13.07
C GLY A 163 10.20 26.93 11.65
N ALA A 164 10.75 26.12 10.74
CA ALA A 164 11.08 26.55 9.37
C ALA A 164 10.00 26.20 8.33
N LEU A 165 9.23 25.14 8.57
CA LEU A 165 8.22 24.62 7.65
C LEU A 165 6.84 24.73 8.29
N HIS A 166 5.96 25.54 7.69
CA HIS A 166 4.57 25.64 8.14
C HIS A 166 3.59 25.64 6.94
N PRO A 167 2.61 24.71 6.90
CA PRO A 167 2.36 23.68 7.91
C PRO A 167 3.36 22.51 7.80
N LEU A 168 3.72 21.91 8.93
CA LEU A 168 4.49 20.67 8.98
C LEU A 168 3.52 19.47 9.05
N VAL A 169 3.44 18.72 7.96
CA VAL A 169 2.54 17.58 7.80
C VAL A 169 3.36 16.32 7.56
N LEU A 170 3.25 15.35 8.46
CA LEU A 170 3.85 14.03 8.25
C LEU A 170 2.96 13.19 7.33
N ALA A 171 3.50 12.79 6.19
CA ALA A 171 2.81 12.00 5.19
C ALA A 171 3.24 10.53 5.25
N PHE A 172 2.40 9.66 5.81
CA PHE A 172 2.62 8.21 5.77
C PHE A 172 2.24 7.68 4.39
N CYS A 173 3.24 7.28 3.61
CA CYS A 173 3.12 6.90 2.21
C CYS A 173 3.32 5.40 2.04
N CYS A 174 2.40 4.70 1.35
CA CYS A 174 2.68 3.32 0.97
C CYS A 174 3.79 3.24 -0.10
N ASP A 175 4.63 2.22 -0.04
CA ASP A 175 5.75 1.98 -0.97
C ASP A 175 5.31 1.75 -2.43
N GLU A 176 4.02 1.51 -2.65
CA GLU A 176 3.43 1.29 -3.97
C GLU A 176 2.97 2.62 -4.61
N CYS A 177 1.65 2.86 -4.65
CA CYS A 177 1.10 4.06 -5.28
C CYS A 177 1.50 5.36 -4.56
N GLY A 178 1.68 5.36 -3.24
CA GLY A 178 2.07 6.57 -2.49
C GLY A 178 3.45 7.07 -2.91
N TYR A 179 4.43 6.16 -2.94
CA TYR A 179 5.77 6.43 -3.48
C TYR A 179 5.71 6.86 -4.95
N SER A 180 4.98 6.10 -5.78
CA SER A 180 4.89 6.35 -7.23
C SER A 180 4.32 7.73 -7.57
N VAL A 181 3.33 8.20 -6.79
CA VAL A 181 2.77 9.56 -6.94
C VAL A 181 3.82 10.62 -6.63
N LEU A 182 4.55 10.48 -5.53
CA LEU A 182 5.56 11.45 -5.13
C LEU A 182 6.71 11.51 -6.16
N ASP A 183 7.16 10.35 -6.63
CA ASP A 183 8.19 10.25 -7.67
C ASP A 183 7.72 10.89 -8.99
N SER A 184 6.49 10.58 -9.41
CA SER A 184 5.88 11.17 -10.61
C SER A 184 5.70 12.69 -10.52
N VAL A 185 5.35 13.21 -9.35
CA VAL A 185 5.25 14.66 -9.08
C VAL A 185 6.62 15.32 -9.21
N GLY A 186 7.66 14.69 -8.65
CA GLY A 186 9.05 15.12 -8.78
C GLY A 186 9.54 15.13 -10.23
N PHE A 187 9.29 14.04 -10.96
CA PHE A 187 9.63 13.92 -12.38
C PHE A 187 8.96 15.01 -13.25
N GLN A 188 7.69 15.29 -12.98
CA GLN A 188 6.93 16.35 -13.67
C GLN A 188 7.27 17.76 -13.19
N ARG A 189 8.19 17.91 -12.22
CA ARG A 189 8.61 19.19 -11.61
C ARG A 189 7.43 20.00 -11.06
N LYS A 190 6.38 19.31 -10.61
CA LYS A 190 5.22 19.94 -9.99
C LYS A 190 5.60 20.39 -8.57
N ARG A 191 5.05 21.53 -8.14
CA ARG A 191 5.34 22.11 -6.83
C ARG A 191 4.20 21.83 -5.87
N TYR A 192 4.56 21.45 -4.66
CA TYR A 192 3.67 21.34 -3.51
C TYR A 192 4.39 21.92 -2.28
N PRO A 193 3.68 22.19 -1.17
CA PRO A 193 4.28 22.82 0.01
C PRO A 193 5.42 21.97 0.58
N PRO A 194 6.57 22.58 0.93
CA PRO A 194 7.76 21.83 1.37
C PRO A 194 7.60 21.22 2.78
N GLY A 195 6.57 21.61 3.52
CA GLY A 195 6.28 21.06 4.84
C GLY A 195 5.55 19.71 4.81
N ILE A 196 5.31 19.13 3.63
CA ILE A 196 4.77 17.77 3.48
C ILE A 196 5.95 16.81 3.48
N ILE A 197 6.21 16.16 4.62
CA ILE A 197 7.38 15.30 4.80
C ILE A 197 6.96 13.83 4.75
N PRO A 198 7.40 13.06 3.74
CA PRO A 198 7.01 11.66 3.61
C PRO A 198 7.77 10.76 4.60
N ILE A 199 7.03 9.81 5.19
CA ILE A 199 7.53 8.62 5.89
C ILE A 199 6.98 7.42 5.13
N PHE A 200 7.87 6.60 4.61
CA PHE A 200 7.49 5.44 3.80
C PHE A 200 7.18 4.24 4.69
N ILE A 201 6.09 3.54 4.36
CA ILE A 201 5.66 2.30 4.99
C ILE A 201 5.28 1.27 3.92
N PRO A 202 5.40 -0.04 4.16
CA PRO A 202 5.17 -1.05 3.12
C PRO A 202 3.75 -0.97 2.55
N CYS A 203 2.77 -0.76 3.42
CA CYS A 203 1.39 -0.60 3.04
C CYS A 203 0.68 0.28 4.06
N LEU A 204 -0.38 0.98 3.67
CA LEU A 204 -1.22 1.69 4.64
C LEU A 204 -1.86 0.76 5.69
N SER A 205 -1.91 -0.54 5.42
CA SER A 205 -2.36 -1.54 6.39
C SER A 205 -1.46 -1.63 7.62
N SER A 206 -0.16 -1.29 7.50
CA SER A 206 0.79 -1.26 8.62
C SER A 206 0.75 0.05 9.41
N LEU A 207 -0.06 1.03 8.99
CA LEU A 207 -0.22 2.28 9.72
C LEU A 207 -0.78 2.00 11.13
N SER A 208 -0.01 2.36 12.15
CA SER A 208 -0.44 2.31 13.54
C SER A 208 -1.12 3.60 13.94
N ILE A 209 -2.24 3.50 14.66
CA ILE A 209 -2.92 4.65 15.27
C ILE A 209 -1.97 5.38 16.23
N HIS A 210 -1.11 4.63 16.93
CA HIS A 210 -0.10 5.20 17.84
C HIS A 210 0.80 6.21 17.12
N HIS A 211 1.33 5.87 15.95
CA HIS A 211 2.21 6.77 15.19
C HIS A 211 1.49 8.04 14.74
N VAL A 212 0.21 7.96 14.41
CA VAL A 212 -0.60 9.13 14.04
C VAL A 212 -0.80 10.06 15.23
N ILE A 213 -1.16 9.51 16.39
CA ILE A 213 -1.33 10.29 17.63
C ILE A 213 0.01 10.84 18.13
N GLU A 214 1.08 10.06 18.05
CA GLU A 214 2.45 10.47 18.40
C GLU A 214 2.88 11.67 17.56
N ALA A 215 2.72 11.60 16.23
CA ALA A 215 3.01 12.71 15.32
C ALA A 215 2.27 14.01 15.70
N LEU A 216 0.97 13.91 15.97
CA LEU A 216 0.16 15.07 16.35
C LEU A 216 0.54 15.61 17.74
N SER A 217 0.83 14.72 18.69
CA SER A 217 1.21 15.09 20.07
C SER A 217 2.59 15.76 20.13
N LEU A 218 3.50 15.38 19.24
CA LEU A 218 4.82 15.98 19.09
C LEU A 218 4.82 17.29 18.26
N GLY A 219 3.65 17.77 17.84
CA GLY A 219 3.50 19.09 17.24
C GLY A 219 3.37 19.12 15.72
N ALA A 220 3.09 18.01 15.05
CA ALA A 220 2.70 18.05 13.64
C ALA A 220 1.41 18.90 13.47
N ASP A 221 1.41 19.81 12.49
CA ASP A 221 0.22 20.60 12.16
C ASP A 221 -0.89 19.69 11.61
N GLY A 222 -0.50 18.60 10.94
CA GLY A 222 -1.38 17.54 10.50
C GLY A 222 -0.64 16.28 10.09
N VAL A 223 -1.41 15.27 9.73
CA VAL A 223 -0.95 13.97 9.22
C VAL A 223 -1.70 13.66 7.95
N LEU A 224 -0.97 13.13 6.97
CA LEU A 224 -1.48 12.72 5.66
C LEU A 224 -1.21 11.22 5.49
N ILE A 225 -2.24 10.47 5.14
CA ILE A 225 -2.15 9.05 4.80
C ILE A 225 -2.28 8.98 3.27
N LEU A 226 -1.21 8.59 2.58
CA LEU A 226 -1.14 8.58 1.11
C LEU A 226 -0.93 7.15 0.59
N GLY A 227 -1.85 6.66 -0.23
CA GLY A 227 -1.67 5.33 -0.83
C GLY A 227 -2.61 5.01 -1.98
N CYS A 228 -2.73 3.72 -2.29
CA CYS A 228 -3.50 3.21 -3.42
C CYS A 228 -4.99 3.57 -3.34
N LEU A 229 -5.65 3.52 -4.50
CA LEU A 229 -7.11 3.43 -4.58
C LEU A 229 -7.61 2.12 -3.97
N GLU A 230 -8.83 2.12 -3.45
CA GLU A 230 -9.38 0.99 -2.69
C GLU A 230 -9.62 -0.25 -3.55
N ASP A 231 -10.11 -0.04 -4.76
CA ASP A 231 -10.38 -1.05 -5.79
C ASP A 231 -9.10 -1.58 -6.46
N ARG A 232 -7.96 -0.91 -6.22
CA ARG A 232 -6.65 -1.20 -6.81
C ARG A 232 -5.53 -1.21 -5.76
N CYS A 233 -5.84 -1.74 -4.58
CA CYS A 233 -4.82 -1.96 -3.56
C CYS A 233 -3.92 -3.12 -3.95
N HIS A 234 -2.59 -2.92 -3.89
CA HIS A 234 -1.61 -3.96 -4.19
C HIS A 234 -1.58 -5.08 -3.14
N PHE A 235 -2.13 -4.81 -1.95
CA PHE A 235 -2.23 -5.78 -0.86
C PHE A 235 -3.67 -6.13 -0.51
N GLU A 236 -4.56 -6.12 -1.51
CA GLU A 236 -5.99 -6.45 -1.45
C GLU A 236 -6.81 -5.54 -0.52
N GLU A 237 -6.70 -5.72 0.80
CA GLU A 237 -7.54 -5.05 1.78
C GLU A 237 -6.89 -3.81 2.40
N GLY A 238 -5.61 -3.54 2.11
CA GLY A 238 -4.81 -2.57 2.85
C GLY A 238 -5.37 -1.14 2.86
N ALA A 239 -5.85 -0.65 1.71
CA ALA A 239 -6.45 0.67 1.59
C ALA A 239 -7.77 0.78 2.38
N ILE A 240 -8.63 -0.25 2.30
CA ILE A 240 -9.92 -0.30 2.99
C ILE A 240 -9.73 -0.32 4.52
N LYS A 241 -8.78 -1.13 5.02
CA LYS A 241 -8.41 -1.16 6.45
C LYS A 241 -7.87 0.19 6.91
N ALA A 242 -7.02 0.83 6.11
CA ALA A 242 -6.46 2.14 6.42
C ALA A 242 -7.52 3.24 6.51
N ARG A 243 -8.50 3.27 5.58
CA ARG A 243 -9.64 4.18 5.67
C ARG A 243 -10.39 3.99 7.00
N SER A 244 -10.69 2.75 7.36
CA SER A 244 -11.40 2.43 8.60
C SER A 244 -10.63 2.94 9.83
N LYS A 245 -9.30 2.79 9.84
CA LYS A 245 -8.42 3.34 10.88
C LYS A 245 -8.46 4.87 10.91
N VAL A 246 -8.42 5.53 9.76
CA VAL A 246 -8.45 7.01 9.68
C VAL A 246 -9.78 7.57 10.16
N GLU A 247 -10.90 6.94 9.81
CA GLU A 247 -12.21 7.35 10.33
C GLU A 247 -12.29 7.16 11.85
N PHE A 248 -11.76 6.06 12.38
CA PHE A 248 -11.63 5.87 13.82
C PHE A 248 -10.73 6.94 14.47
N ILE A 249 -9.61 7.30 13.86
CA ILE A 249 -8.72 8.36 14.34
C ILE A 249 -9.45 9.70 14.36
N LYS A 250 -10.23 10.05 13.33
CA LYS A 250 -11.01 11.30 13.32
C LYS A 250 -12.01 11.34 14.47
N LEU A 251 -12.70 10.24 14.75
CA LEU A 251 -13.60 10.13 15.90
C LEU A 251 -12.84 10.36 17.22
N LEU A 252 -11.67 9.73 17.38
CA LEU A 252 -10.81 9.95 18.55
C LEU A 252 -10.36 11.41 18.67
N LEU A 253 -9.94 12.05 17.57
CA LEU A 253 -9.53 13.45 17.58
C LEU A 253 -10.68 14.36 18.05
N ARG A 254 -11.90 14.12 17.55
CA ARG A 254 -13.09 14.86 17.97
C ARG A 254 -13.34 14.73 19.48
N GLU A 255 -13.26 13.53 20.02
CA GLU A 255 -13.45 13.27 21.46
C GLU A 255 -12.36 13.94 22.31
N LEU A 256 -11.13 14.04 21.79
CA LEU A 256 -10.01 14.74 22.44
C LEU A 256 -10.07 16.27 22.27
N GLY A 257 -11.12 16.82 21.65
CA GLY A 257 -11.24 18.25 21.36
C GLY A 257 -10.26 18.76 20.29
N LEU A 258 -9.64 17.84 19.54
CA LEU A 258 -8.78 18.14 18.40
C LEU A 258 -9.60 18.21 17.12
N LEU A 259 -9.13 19.00 16.16
CA LEU A 259 -9.81 19.14 14.88
C LEU A 259 -9.58 17.90 14.01
N GLU A 260 -10.68 17.27 13.58
CA GLU A 260 -10.68 16.09 12.69
C GLU A 260 -9.88 16.34 11.40
N ASN A 261 -9.84 17.59 10.95
CA ASN A 261 -9.16 18.03 9.74
C ASN A 261 -7.62 17.90 9.81
N LYS A 262 -7.05 17.59 10.98
CA LYS A 262 -5.63 17.28 11.16
C LYS A 262 -5.26 15.93 10.56
N ALA A 263 -6.17 14.96 10.49
CA ALA A 263 -5.92 13.66 9.87
C ALA A 263 -6.59 13.54 8.49
N ASN A 264 -5.77 13.34 7.45
CA ASN A 264 -6.22 13.33 6.06
C ASN A 264 -5.81 12.04 5.37
N ILE A 265 -6.66 11.51 4.49
CA ILE A 265 -6.34 10.36 3.66
C ILE A 265 -6.52 10.72 2.19
N LEU A 266 -5.50 10.44 1.38
CA LEU A 266 -5.49 10.59 -0.06
C LEU A 266 -5.22 9.23 -0.70
N MET A 267 -6.21 8.72 -1.40
CA MET A 267 -6.11 7.48 -2.17
C MET A 267 -6.00 7.84 -3.64
N LEU A 268 -4.86 7.50 -4.23
CA LEU A 268 -4.45 7.91 -5.57
C LEU A 268 -3.74 6.75 -6.28
N SER A 269 -3.81 6.75 -7.60
CA SER A 269 -2.90 5.96 -8.44
C SER A 269 -1.63 6.76 -8.74
N GLY A 270 -0.52 6.09 -9.07
CA GLY A 270 0.81 6.68 -9.28
C GLY A 270 0.87 7.89 -10.21
N ASN A 271 -0.05 7.99 -11.18
CA ASN A 271 -0.08 9.07 -12.17
C ASN A 271 -1.04 10.22 -11.84
N MET A 272 -1.78 10.18 -10.74
CA MET A 272 -2.74 11.21 -10.33
C MET A 272 -2.02 12.41 -9.69
N THR A 273 -0.98 12.91 -10.37
CA THR A 273 -0.09 13.96 -9.86
C THR A 273 -0.81 15.30 -9.72
N GLN A 274 -1.80 15.58 -10.57
CA GLN A 274 -2.58 16.80 -10.49
C GLN A 274 -3.51 16.79 -9.27
N ASP A 275 -4.19 15.67 -9.03
CA ASP A 275 -5.04 15.48 -7.86
C ASP A 275 -4.23 15.57 -6.56
N PHE A 276 -3.05 14.94 -6.54
CA PHE A 276 -2.12 15.06 -5.41
C PHE A 276 -1.79 16.52 -5.11
N VAL A 277 -1.29 17.26 -6.10
CA VAL A 277 -0.87 18.65 -5.91
C VAL A 277 -2.05 19.53 -5.48
N SER A 278 -3.21 19.36 -6.12
CA SER A 278 -4.40 20.13 -5.77
C SER A 278 -4.80 19.90 -4.32
N LYS A 279 -4.97 18.64 -3.92
CA LYS A 279 -5.47 18.27 -2.59
C LYS A 279 -4.46 18.58 -1.48
N VAL A 280 -3.18 18.39 -1.74
CA VAL A 280 -2.12 18.68 -0.76
C VAL A 280 -2.00 20.19 -0.50
N ASN A 281 -2.13 21.02 -1.55
CA ASN A 281 -2.20 22.47 -1.36
C ASN A 281 -3.44 22.88 -0.55
N GLU A 282 -4.61 22.29 -0.85
CA GLU A 282 -5.84 22.53 -0.09
C GLU A 282 -5.69 22.16 1.40
N ILE A 283 -5.12 20.97 1.69
CA ILE A 283 -4.83 20.52 3.05
C ILE A 283 -3.90 21.51 3.74
N ALA A 284 -2.81 21.90 3.08
CA ALA A 284 -1.85 22.83 3.67
C ALA A 284 -2.46 24.20 3.96
N ASP A 285 -3.24 24.75 3.04
CA ASP A 285 -3.91 26.03 3.23
C ASP A 285 -4.96 25.98 4.35
N ARG A 286 -5.66 24.84 4.48
CA ARG A 286 -6.59 24.63 5.60
C ARG A 286 -5.85 24.58 6.93
N LEU A 287 -4.73 23.85 7.02
CA LEU A 287 -3.94 23.74 8.25
C LEU A 287 -3.30 25.08 8.67
N ARG A 288 -2.90 25.93 7.71
CA ARG A 288 -2.41 27.30 8.01
C ARG A 288 -3.45 28.18 8.69
N ARG A 289 -4.72 28.03 8.32
CA ARG A 289 -5.83 28.83 8.86
C ARG A 289 -6.26 28.42 10.27
N VAL A 290 -5.83 27.25 10.71
CA VAL A 290 -6.23 26.62 11.99
C VAL A 290 -5.41 27.13 13.19
N LYS A 291 -4.53 28.13 13.00
CA LYS A 291 -3.94 28.87 14.12
C LYS A 291 -4.99 29.74 14.82
N THR A 292 -5.75 29.15 15.73
CA THR A 292 -6.35 29.81 16.91
C THR A 292 -6.52 28.77 18.00
#